data_AF-A0AAX0IC84-F1
#
_entry.id   AF-A0AAX0IC84-F1
#
_cell.length_a   1.000
_cell.length_b   1.000
_cell.length_c   1.000
_cell.angle_alpha   90.00
_cell.angle_beta   90.00
_cell.angle_gamma   90.00
#
_symmetry.space_group_name_H-M   'P 1'
#
loop_
_entity.id
_entity.type
_entity.pdbx_description
1 polymer ?
#
loop_
_entity_poly.entity_id
_entity_poly.type
_entity_poly.pdbx_seq_one_letter_code
_entity_poly.pdbx_strand_id
1 'polypeptide(L)'
;MLEVQPRDKRGFFILPQAPEDAGYYVYGNLHRMPHSGHMAQYAHPSLLSLIFYIEREWQAIDDRKFSIGNISIAEGLAYDKHVSHRKGIEMDLRPLRKDKLQGQSARVSRFDSVYDRSATIKLIQLFLRHPMVTKVFFNDEEIQKTIGAGRVRSLKGHDDHLHIEIREHG
;
A
#
# COMPACT_ATOMS: atom_id res chain seq x y z
N MET A 1 -19.91 -7.81 22.83
CA MET A 1 -18.76 -7.02 23.31
C MET A 1 -18.18 -6.32 22.09
N LEU A 2 -18.23 -4.99 22.01
CA LEU A 2 -17.60 -4.28 20.89
C LEU A 2 -16.10 -4.51 20.99
N GLU A 3 -15.54 -5.24 20.02
CA GLU A 3 -14.10 -5.42 19.92
C GLU A 3 -13.51 -4.05 19.63
N VAL A 4 -12.80 -3.48 20.61
CA VAL A 4 -12.09 -2.22 20.41
C VAL A 4 -10.99 -2.48 19.39
N GLN A 5 -10.99 -1.72 18.30
CA GLN A 5 -9.93 -1.76 17.29
C GLN A 5 -8.55 -1.83 17.96
N PRO A 6 -7.74 -2.87 17.68
CA PRO A 6 -6.45 -3.04 18.33
C PRO A 6 -5.57 -1.80 18.13
N ARG A 7 -5.04 -1.28 19.24
CA ARG A 7 -4.18 -0.09 19.28
C ARG A 7 -2.87 -0.42 19.99
N ASP A 8 -1.75 -0.03 19.40
CA ASP A 8 -0.43 -0.18 20.04
C ASP A 8 -0.07 1.02 20.94
N LYS A 9 1.10 1.01 21.61
CA LYS A 9 1.48 2.09 22.54
C LYS A 9 1.82 3.40 21.84
N ARG A 10 2.04 3.40 20.52
CA ARG A 10 2.21 4.61 19.70
C ARG A 10 0.85 5.26 19.38
N GLY A 11 -0.26 4.58 19.69
CA GLY A 11 -1.59 5.01 19.32
C GLY A 11 -1.98 4.64 17.89
N PHE A 12 -1.25 3.70 17.26
CA PHE A 12 -1.52 3.27 15.89
C PHE A 12 -2.54 2.15 15.88
N PHE A 13 -3.34 2.10 14.82
CA PHE A 13 -4.44 1.14 14.69
C PHE A 13 -4.15 0.17 13.56
N ILE A 14 -4.68 -1.04 13.70
CA ILE A 14 -4.66 -2.02 12.62
C ILE A 14 -5.65 -1.56 11.53
N LEU A 15 -5.19 -1.49 10.29
CA LEU A 15 -6.07 -1.31 9.13
C LEU A 15 -7.15 -2.42 9.14
N PRO A 16 -8.44 -2.14 8.88
CA PRO A 16 -9.45 -3.18 8.80
C PRO A 16 -9.06 -4.30 7.83
N GLN A 17 -9.08 -5.54 8.33
CA GLN A 17 -8.59 -6.69 7.57
C GLN A 17 -9.67 -7.19 6.60
N ALA A 18 -9.54 -6.81 5.33
CA ALA A 18 -10.38 -7.27 4.22
C ALA A 18 -11.91 -7.23 4.47
N PRO A 19 -12.51 -6.03 4.71
CA PRO A 19 -13.96 -5.92 4.78
C PRO A 19 -14.61 -6.34 3.44
N GLU A 20 -15.73 -7.06 3.51
CA GLU A 20 -16.44 -7.63 2.34
C GLU A 20 -16.68 -6.57 1.25
N ASP A 21 -17.10 -5.36 1.67
CA ASP A 21 -17.43 -4.23 0.79
C ASP A 21 -16.30 -3.20 0.61
N ALA A 22 -15.08 -3.49 1.06
CA ALA A 22 -13.97 -2.55 0.91
C ALA A 22 -13.48 -2.47 -0.53
N GLY A 23 -13.02 -1.29 -0.95
CA GLY A 23 -12.32 -1.04 -2.21
C GLY A 23 -10.84 -1.43 -2.20
N TYR A 24 -10.38 -2.08 -1.14
CA TYR A 24 -9.03 -2.65 -1.02
C TYR A 24 -9.04 -4.06 -0.45
N TYR A 25 -7.94 -4.79 -0.66
CA TYR A 25 -7.66 -6.05 0.04
C TYR A 25 -6.28 -5.99 0.70
N VAL A 26 -6.15 -6.67 1.84
CA VAL A 26 -4.87 -6.73 2.57
C VAL A 26 -4.11 -8.00 2.15
N TYR A 27 -2.80 -7.87 1.98
CA TYR A 27 -1.87 -8.97 1.76
C TYR A 27 -0.57 -8.73 2.55
N GLY A 28 0.34 -9.67 2.49
CA GLY A 28 1.69 -9.49 3.01
C GLY A 28 2.15 -10.67 3.83
N ASN A 29 3.44 -10.67 4.12
CA ASN A 29 4.09 -11.63 4.98
C ASN A 29 5.07 -10.86 5.87
N LEU A 30 5.04 -11.14 7.16
CA LEU A 30 6.11 -10.84 8.10
C LEU A 30 7.06 -12.03 8.16
N HIS A 31 8.37 -11.82 8.06
CA HIS A 31 9.39 -12.88 8.14
C HIS A 31 9.22 -14.01 7.12
N ARG A 32 8.68 -13.67 5.94
CA ARG A 32 8.27 -14.63 4.90
C ARG A 32 7.26 -15.68 5.38
N MET A 33 6.69 -15.52 6.57
CA MET A 33 5.64 -16.39 7.09
C MET A 33 4.36 -16.13 6.29
N PRO A 34 3.76 -17.15 5.67
CA PRO A 34 2.46 -16.98 5.03
C PRO A 34 1.39 -16.52 6.03
N HIS A 35 0.42 -15.73 5.57
CA HIS A 35 -0.74 -15.29 6.34
C HIS A 35 -0.44 -14.39 7.56
N SER A 36 0.81 -13.94 7.74
CA SER A 36 1.20 -13.02 8.82
C SER A 36 1.13 -11.53 8.43
N GLY A 37 0.69 -11.21 7.22
CA GLY A 37 0.58 -9.83 6.73
C GLY A 37 -0.24 -8.91 7.65
N HIS A 38 -1.26 -9.45 8.33
CA HIS A 38 -2.07 -8.74 9.31
C HIS A 38 -1.26 -8.16 10.48
N MET A 39 -0.10 -8.75 10.80
CA MET A 39 0.79 -8.28 11.87
C MET A 39 1.58 -7.02 11.48
N ALA A 40 1.65 -6.71 10.18
CA ALA A 40 2.37 -5.57 9.63
C ALA A 40 1.42 -4.44 9.18
N GLN A 41 0.26 -4.30 9.83
CA GLN A 41 -0.81 -3.37 9.44
C GLN A 41 -1.03 -2.20 10.41
N TYR A 42 -0.10 -1.96 11.33
CA TYR A 42 -0.21 -0.86 12.28
C TYR A 42 0.07 0.47 11.58
N ALA A 43 -0.98 1.27 11.44
CA ALA A 43 -0.97 2.53 10.71
C ALA A 43 -1.16 3.71 11.65
N HIS A 44 -0.43 4.79 11.37
CA HIS A 44 -0.71 6.10 11.92
C HIS A 44 -2.11 6.55 11.48
N PRO A 45 -2.91 7.22 12.33
CA PRO A 45 -4.26 7.67 11.97
C PRO A 45 -4.35 8.44 10.65
N SER A 46 -3.36 9.29 10.36
CA SER A 46 -3.30 10.02 9.09
C SER A 46 -3.13 9.13 7.85
N LEU A 47 -2.42 7.99 7.98
CA LEU A 47 -2.31 7.03 6.88
C LEU A 47 -3.64 6.32 6.66
N LEU A 48 -4.36 5.96 7.72
CA LEU A 48 -5.71 5.40 7.61
C LEU A 48 -6.68 6.36 6.91
N SER A 49 -6.65 7.64 7.30
CA SER A 49 -7.44 8.68 6.63
C SER A 49 -7.13 8.77 5.13
N LEU A 50 -5.84 8.69 4.74
CA LEU A 50 -5.47 8.66 3.33
C LEU A 50 -5.99 7.39 2.63
N ILE A 51 -5.84 6.21 3.25
CA ILE A 51 -6.29 4.94 2.68
C ILE A 51 -7.78 5.00 2.36
N PHE A 52 -8.62 5.45 3.31
CA PHE A 52 -10.07 5.54 3.11
C PHE A 52 -10.46 6.62 2.10
N TYR A 53 -9.70 7.72 2.02
CA TYR A 53 -9.87 8.71 0.95
C TYR A 53 -9.60 8.07 -0.42
N ILE A 54 -8.46 7.39 -0.57
CA ILE A 54 -8.09 6.76 -1.85
C ILE A 54 -9.04 5.63 -2.24
N GLU A 55 -9.50 4.85 -1.27
CA GLU A 55 -10.53 3.82 -1.48
C GLU A 55 -11.79 4.38 -2.12
N ARG A 56 -12.35 5.45 -1.55
CA ARG A 56 -13.53 6.12 -2.10
C ARG A 56 -13.28 6.60 -3.52
N GLU A 57 -12.17 7.31 -3.74
CA GLU A 57 -11.86 7.89 -5.04
C GLU A 57 -11.56 6.82 -6.11
N TRP A 58 -10.96 5.70 -5.71
CA TRP A 58 -10.67 4.58 -6.59
C TRP A 58 -11.96 3.86 -7.01
N GLN A 59 -12.82 3.54 -6.05
CA GLN A 59 -14.11 2.88 -6.32
C GLN A 59 -15.05 3.71 -7.21
N ALA A 60 -14.87 5.03 -7.25
CA ALA A 60 -15.61 5.89 -8.17
C ALA A 60 -15.18 5.74 -9.65
N ILE A 61 -14.00 5.18 -9.93
CA ILE A 61 -13.43 5.12 -11.29
C ILE A 61 -13.02 3.73 -11.75
N ASP A 62 -13.00 2.75 -10.85
CA ASP A 62 -12.56 1.38 -11.12
C ASP A 62 -13.22 0.41 -10.13
N ASP A 63 -13.66 -0.75 -10.63
CA ASP A 63 -14.38 -1.76 -9.84
C ASP A 63 -13.45 -2.77 -9.15
N ARG A 64 -12.15 -2.71 -9.40
CA ARG A 64 -11.16 -3.58 -8.74
C ARG A 64 -10.88 -3.11 -7.33
N LYS A 65 -10.52 -4.05 -6.45
CA LYS A 65 -9.88 -3.71 -5.18
C LYS A 65 -8.38 -3.45 -5.41
N PHE A 66 -7.83 -2.37 -4.86
CA PHE A 66 -6.37 -2.23 -4.81
C PHE A 66 -5.80 -2.96 -3.60
N SER A 67 -4.51 -3.30 -3.65
CA SER A 67 -3.88 -4.09 -2.59
C SER A 67 -3.19 -3.19 -1.56
N ILE A 68 -3.22 -3.57 -0.29
CA ILE A 68 -2.40 -2.96 0.76
C ILE A 68 -1.54 -4.05 1.39
N GLY A 69 -0.23 -3.84 1.31
CA GLY A 69 0.82 -4.70 1.84
C GLY A 69 1.26 -4.22 3.21
N ASN A 70 2.56 -4.34 3.49
CA ASN A 70 3.12 -3.97 4.79
C ASN A 70 3.01 -2.45 5.03
N ILE A 71 2.79 -2.06 6.29
CA ILE A 71 2.74 -0.69 6.81
C ILE A 71 3.75 -0.51 7.96
N SER A 72 3.49 -1.17 9.09
CA SER A 72 4.42 -1.34 10.20
C SER A 72 3.95 -2.44 11.13
N ILE A 73 4.88 -3.01 11.88
CA ILE A 73 4.54 -3.92 12.98
C ILE A 73 4.29 -3.14 14.28
N ALA A 74 3.68 -3.81 15.26
CA ALA A 74 3.42 -3.24 16.58
C ALA A 74 4.70 -2.61 17.15
N GLU A 75 4.57 -1.41 17.71
CA GLU A 75 5.68 -0.65 18.33
C GLU A 75 6.81 -0.23 17.37
N GLY A 76 6.67 -0.45 16.05
CA GLY A 76 7.64 0.03 15.07
C GLY A 76 9.00 -0.67 15.13
N LEU A 77 9.01 -1.90 15.63
CA LEU A 77 10.19 -2.74 15.65
C LEU A 77 10.71 -2.98 14.22
N ALA A 78 12.02 -3.14 14.07
CA ALA A 78 12.61 -3.45 12.77
C ALA A 78 12.30 -4.90 12.39
N TYR A 79 12.00 -5.16 11.12
CA TYR A 79 11.74 -6.50 10.60
C TYR A 79 12.23 -6.63 9.16
N ASP A 80 12.55 -7.86 8.76
CA ASP A 80 12.93 -8.24 7.38
C ASP A 80 14.02 -7.38 6.72
N LYS A 81 14.87 -6.75 7.54
CA LYS A 81 15.89 -5.78 7.12
C LYS A 81 15.32 -4.56 6.38
N HIS A 82 14.01 -4.30 6.45
CA HIS A 82 13.44 -3.05 5.97
C HIS A 82 13.95 -1.90 6.85
N VAL A 83 14.53 -0.90 6.20
CA VAL A 83 14.95 0.36 6.86
C VAL A 83 13.72 1.25 7.11
N SER A 84 12.74 1.18 6.21
CA SER A 84 11.41 1.79 6.26
C SER A 84 10.39 0.92 7.01
N HIS A 85 9.11 1.34 7.03
CA HIS A 85 7.96 0.62 7.59
C HIS A 85 7.97 0.50 9.11
N ARG A 86 8.51 1.52 9.79
CA ARG A 86 8.59 1.57 11.26
C ARG A 86 7.69 2.63 11.87
N LYS A 87 7.31 3.62 11.07
CA LYS A 87 6.62 4.84 11.52
C LYS A 87 5.11 4.80 11.29
N GLY A 88 4.58 3.76 10.65
CA GLY A 88 3.15 3.64 10.36
C GLY A 88 2.63 4.65 9.34
N ILE A 89 3.51 5.34 8.63
CA ILE A 89 3.21 6.37 7.61
C ILE A 89 3.66 5.94 6.20
N GLU A 90 4.10 4.69 6.08
CA GLU A 90 4.57 4.07 4.86
C GLU A 90 3.67 2.88 4.56
N MET A 91 3.42 2.58 3.28
CA MET A 91 2.72 1.36 2.89
C MET A 91 3.18 0.86 1.53
N ASP A 92 3.10 -0.46 1.35
CA ASP A 92 3.35 -1.10 0.06
C ASP A 92 2.02 -1.46 -0.63
N LEU A 93 2.01 -1.41 -1.96
CA LEU A 93 0.89 -1.86 -2.79
C LEU A 93 1.43 -2.69 -3.95
N ARG A 94 0.80 -3.79 -4.32
CA ARG A 94 1.04 -4.43 -5.62
C ARG A 94 0.55 -3.54 -6.76
N PRO A 95 1.23 -3.57 -7.92
CA PRO A 95 0.66 -3.01 -9.13
C PRO A 95 -0.64 -3.74 -9.51
N LEU A 96 -1.51 -3.05 -10.25
CA LEU A 96 -2.81 -3.60 -10.62
C LEU A 96 -2.68 -4.73 -11.62
N ARG A 97 -3.63 -5.66 -11.58
CA ARG A 97 -3.75 -6.77 -12.51
C ARG A 97 -4.95 -6.58 -13.44
N LYS A 98 -4.84 -7.10 -14.65
CA LYS A 98 -5.91 -7.16 -15.65
C LYS A 98 -6.98 -8.19 -15.26
N ASP A 99 -6.56 -9.30 -14.66
CA ASP A 99 -7.42 -10.45 -14.32
C ASP A 99 -8.19 -10.29 -12.99
N LYS A 100 -8.02 -9.15 -12.32
CA LYS A 100 -8.69 -8.81 -11.04
C LYS A 100 -8.44 -9.82 -9.91
N LEU A 101 -7.42 -10.67 -10.00
CA LEU A 101 -7.06 -11.59 -8.91
C LEU A 101 -6.65 -10.79 -7.66
N GLN A 102 -7.09 -11.25 -6.48
CA GLN A 102 -6.87 -10.58 -5.19
C GLN A 102 -6.24 -11.53 -4.16
N GLY A 103 -5.89 -11.00 -2.99
CA GLY A 103 -5.37 -11.76 -1.86
C GLY A 103 -3.93 -12.24 -2.07
N GLN A 104 -3.52 -13.24 -1.28
CA GLN A 104 -2.11 -13.63 -1.21
C GLN A 104 -1.56 -14.19 -2.54
N SER A 105 -2.40 -14.87 -3.32
CA SER A 105 -2.04 -15.48 -4.62
C SER A 105 -1.87 -14.47 -5.75
N ALA A 106 -2.36 -13.24 -5.61
CA ALA A 106 -2.30 -12.19 -6.63
C ALA A 106 -0.92 -11.52 -6.81
N ARG A 107 0.19 -12.26 -6.67
CA ARG A 107 1.55 -11.74 -6.87
C ARG A 107 1.73 -11.27 -8.31
N VAL A 108 2.31 -10.10 -8.50
CA VAL A 108 2.53 -9.49 -9.82
C VAL A 108 3.71 -8.55 -9.78
N SER A 109 4.50 -8.56 -10.84
CA SER A 109 5.57 -7.63 -11.14
C SER A 109 5.29 -6.87 -12.43
N ARG A 110 6.02 -5.77 -12.65
CA ARG A 110 5.95 -4.99 -13.90
C ARG A 110 6.31 -5.76 -15.17
N PHE A 111 6.90 -6.95 -15.04
CA PHE A 111 7.30 -7.82 -16.15
C PHE A 111 6.22 -8.81 -16.57
N ASP A 112 5.21 -9.03 -15.71
CA ASP A 112 4.18 -10.02 -15.96
C ASP A 112 3.15 -9.53 -16.99
N SER A 113 2.64 -10.42 -17.84
CA SER A 113 1.64 -10.07 -18.86
C SER A 113 0.31 -9.60 -18.28
N VAL A 114 -0.01 -10.09 -17.07
CA VAL A 114 -1.22 -9.75 -16.30
C VAL A 114 -1.15 -8.38 -15.64
N TYR A 115 0.03 -7.73 -15.58
CA TYR A 115 0.18 -6.39 -15.04
C TYR A 115 -0.58 -5.36 -15.90
N ASP A 116 -1.38 -4.53 -15.22
CA ASP A 116 -2.12 -3.42 -15.80
C ASP A 116 -1.43 -2.09 -15.46
N ARG A 117 -0.52 -1.67 -16.35
CA ARG A 117 0.18 -0.40 -16.24
C ARG A 117 -0.77 0.79 -16.23
N SER A 118 -1.77 0.80 -17.11
CA SER A 118 -2.70 1.93 -17.24
C SER A 118 -3.52 2.14 -15.97
N ALA A 119 -4.01 1.06 -15.36
CA ALA A 119 -4.67 1.11 -14.07
C ALA A 119 -3.75 1.54 -12.93
N THR A 120 -2.50 1.05 -12.95
CA THR A 120 -1.49 1.42 -11.96
C THR A 120 -1.15 2.91 -12.04
N ILE A 121 -1.08 3.49 -13.24
CA ILE A 121 -0.92 4.94 -13.43
C ILE A 121 -2.08 5.71 -12.79
N LYS A 122 -3.34 5.29 -13.03
CA LYS A 122 -4.53 5.94 -12.42
C LYS A 122 -4.48 5.90 -10.89
N LEU A 123 -4.13 4.75 -10.31
CA LEU A 123 -3.99 4.62 -8.85
C LEU A 123 -2.88 5.52 -8.30
N ILE A 124 -1.71 5.55 -8.93
CA ILE A 124 -0.63 6.46 -8.50
C ILE A 124 -1.06 7.92 -8.58
N GLN A 125 -1.77 8.32 -9.65
CA GLN A 125 -2.27 9.68 -9.80
C GLN A 125 -3.30 10.06 -8.73
N LEU A 126 -4.08 9.10 -8.21
CA LEU A 126 -4.93 9.33 -7.03
C LEU A 126 -4.10 9.67 -5.80
N PHE A 127 -3.07 8.87 -5.50
CA PHE A 127 -2.17 9.14 -4.38
C PHE A 127 -1.46 10.49 -4.51
N LEU A 128 -0.87 10.77 -5.67
CA LEU A 128 -0.12 12.01 -5.91
C LEU A 128 -0.97 13.28 -5.88
N ARG A 129 -2.30 13.18 -5.99
CA ARG A 129 -3.21 14.32 -5.80
C ARG A 129 -3.34 14.73 -4.33
N HIS A 130 -3.08 13.82 -3.40
CA HIS A 130 -3.22 14.10 -1.98
C HIS A 130 -1.95 14.76 -1.42
N PRO A 131 -2.04 15.96 -0.79
CA PRO A 131 -0.86 16.76 -0.40
C PRO A 131 -0.01 16.12 0.71
N MET A 132 -0.52 15.05 1.34
CA MET A 132 0.23 14.29 2.33
C MET A 132 1.22 13.32 1.71
N VAL A 133 1.06 12.87 0.46
CA VAL A 133 1.99 11.91 -0.15
C VAL A 133 3.32 12.60 -0.45
N THR A 134 4.41 12.10 0.13
CA THR A 134 5.75 12.67 0.02
C THR A 134 6.69 11.83 -0.84
N LYS A 135 6.48 10.51 -0.90
CA LYS A 135 7.30 9.62 -1.73
C LYS A 135 6.44 8.55 -2.39
N VAL A 136 6.79 8.26 -3.64
CA VAL A 136 6.33 7.09 -4.39
C VAL A 136 7.54 6.42 -5.02
N PHE A 137 7.79 5.15 -4.72
CA PHE A 137 8.80 4.33 -5.41
C PHE A 137 8.15 3.21 -6.21
N PHE A 138 8.56 3.06 -7.48
CA PHE A 138 8.17 1.95 -8.34
C PHE A 138 9.07 1.89 -9.58
N ASN A 139 9.53 0.70 -9.98
CA ASN A 139 10.55 0.52 -11.01
C ASN A 139 10.01 0.38 -12.45
N ASP A 140 8.85 0.97 -12.75
CA ASP A 140 8.34 1.03 -14.12
C ASP A 140 8.70 2.36 -14.79
N GLU A 141 9.67 2.33 -15.71
CA GLU A 141 10.16 3.51 -16.43
C GLU A 141 9.06 4.23 -17.23
N GLU A 142 8.08 3.50 -17.74
CA GLU A 142 7.01 4.09 -18.53
C GLU A 142 6.06 4.89 -17.63
N ILE A 143 5.79 4.39 -16.42
CA ILE A 143 5.04 5.13 -15.40
C ILE A 143 5.80 6.39 -14.98
N GLN A 144 7.11 6.28 -14.74
CA GLN A 144 7.95 7.41 -14.36
C GLN A 144 7.95 8.51 -15.42
N LYS A 145 8.03 8.13 -16.70
CA LYS A 145 7.91 9.06 -17.84
C LYS A 145 6.52 9.68 -17.93
N THR A 146 5.47 8.87 -17.84
CA THR A 146 4.08 9.32 -18.00
C THR A 146 3.63 10.28 -16.89
N ILE A 147 3.98 9.98 -15.64
CA ILE A 147 3.56 10.79 -14.48
C ILE A 147 4.51 11.99 -14.28
N GLY A 148 5.72 11.94 -14.82
CA GLY A 148 6.72 12.99 -14.70
C GLY A 148 7.85 12.58 -13.78
N ALA A 149 9.07 12.75 -14.30
CA ALA A 149 10.30 12.39 -13.63
C ALA A 149 10.38 13.03 -12.23
N GLY A 150 10.67 12.22 -11.21
CA GLY A 150 10.83 12.66 -9.82
C GLY A 150 9.58 12.50 -8.95
N ARG A 151 8.37 12.43 -9.52
CA ARG A 151 7.14 12.15 -8.74
C ARG A 151 7.03 10.66 -8.37
N VAL A 152 7.44 9.79 -9.28
CA VAL A 152 7.66 8.36 -9.05
C VAL A 152 9.14 8.11 -9.26
N ARG A 153 9.81 7.48 -8.30
CA ARG A 153 11.25 7.24 -8.32
C ARG A 153 11.56 5.74 -8.35
N SER A 154 12.65 5.38 -9.01
CA SER A 154 13.18 4.02 -8.94
C SER A 154 13.89 3.80 -7.61
N LEU A 155 13.73 2.62 -7.03
CA LEU A 155 14.48 2.16 -5.86
C LEU A 155 14.66 0.64 -5.96
N LYS A 156 15.86 0.15 -5.65
CA LYS A 156 16.17 -1.29 -5.73
C LYS A 156 15.11 -2.12 -4.98
N GLY A 157 14.55 -3.13 -5.64
CA GLY A 157 13.56 -4.04 -5.06
C GLY A 157 12.08 -3.65 -5.27
N HIS A 158 11.77 -2.59 -6.01
CA HIS A 158 10.40 -2.08 -6.22
C HIS A 158 9.85 -2.42 -7.61
N ASP A 159 10.13 -3.62 -8.13
CA ASP A 159 9.62 -4.09 -9.42
C ASP A 159 8.24 -4.76 -9.31
N ASP A 160 7.83 -5.15 -8.10
CA ASP A 160 6.61 -5.90 -7.79
C ASP A 160 5.69 -5.21 -6.76
N HIS A 161 6.08 -4.04 -6.27
CA HIS A 161 5.25 -3.21 -5.41
C HIS A 161 5.61 -1.73 -5.53
N LEU A 162 4.60 -0.90 -5.34
CA LEU A 162 4.72 0.52 -5.08
C LEU A 162 4.96 0.73 -3.59
N HIS A 163 5.87 1.63 -3.25
CA HIS A 163 6.02 2.12 -1.89
C HIS A 163 5.48 3.55 -1.81
N ILE A 164 4.58 3.81 -0.87
CA ILE A 164 3.98 5.12 -0.61
C ILE A 164 4.40 5.59 0.78
N GLU A 165 4.91 6.81 0.88
CA GLU A 165 5.16 7.49 2.15
C GLU A 165 4.28 8.74 2.23
N ILE A 166 3.72 9.00 3.41
CA ILE A 166 3.07 10.27 3.74
C ILE A 166 3.94 11.14 4.65
N ARG A 167 3.65 12.44 4.67
CA ARG A 167 4.27 13.40 5.59
C ARG A 167 4.00 12.97 7.03
N GLU A 168 5.08 12.85 7.79
CA GLU A 168 5.04 12.70 9.25
C GLU A 168 4.47 14.00 9.84
N HIS A 169 3.33 13.91 10.52
CA HIS A 169 2.86 15.00 11.37
C HIS A 169 3.52 14.79 12.75
N GLY A 170 4.25 15.82 13.20
CA GLY A 170 4.81 15.87 14.55
C GLY A 170 3.75 16.18 15.61
#